data_AF-A0A2J6H3W5-F1
#
_entry.id   AF-A0A2J6H3W5-F1
#
_cell.length_a   1.000
_cell.length_b   1.000
_cell.length_c   1.000
_cell.angle_alpha   90.00
_cell.angle_beta   90.00
_cell.angle_gamma   90.00
#
_symmetry.space_group_name_H-M   'P 1'
#
loop_
_entity.id
_entity.type
_entity.pdbx_description
1 polymer ?
#
loop_
_entity_poly.entity_id
_entity_poly.type
_entity_poly.pdbx_seq_one_letter_code
_entity_poly.pdbx_strand_id
1 'polypeptide(L)'
;MYATDNIVKKSAEFVVDLLDHHLPVNMSFHNKQHTELVVKATIEIAQQNGLNKNEIFILQTAAWFHDSGYCYSYQGHEDVSTAIAGTFLKQLDCSEEYIVEVMACINATKMPQIASNQLQQVICDADMYHFSLKDYSVYEQNLRKEWAAYLNKTYTDIEWLDLNINVLTAHIYFTDYGKTILQKRKQMNIERMQNFLSRLI
;
A
#
# COMPACT_ATOMS: atom_id res chain seq x y z
N MET A 1 13.85 -21.86 -14.77
CA MET A 1 13.07 -21.33 -13.64
C MET A 1 14.00 -20.64 -12.67
N TYR A 2 13.79 -19.35 -12.41
CA TYR A 2 14.48 -18.64 -11.34
C TYR A 2 13.99 -19.15 -9.98
N ALA A 3 14.87 -19.19 -8.98
CA ALA A 3 14.43 -19.34 -7.60
C ALA A 3 13.58 -18.12 -7.20
N THR A 4 12.51 -18.33 -6.43
CA THR A 4 11.49 -17.29 -6.16
C THR A 4 12.04 -16.09 -5.39
N ASP A 5 13.11 -16.27 -4.61
CA ASP A 5 13.85 -15.19 -3.96
C ASP A 5 14.53 -14.25 -4.97
N ASN A 6 15.00 -14.80 -6.09
CA ASN A 6 15.55 -14.02 -7.20
C ASN A 6 14.46 -13.20 -7.91
N ILE A 7 13.22 -13.69 -7.97
CA ILE A 7 12.07 -12.94 -8.56
C ILE A 7 11.76 -11.70 -7.71
N VAL A 8 11.69 -11.84 -6.38
CA VAL A 8 11.44 -10.70 -5.49
C VAL A 8 12.53 -9.64 -5.63
N LYS A 9 13.80 -10.05 -5.65
CA LYS A 9 14.93 -9.13 -5.82
C LYS A 9 14.85 -8.37 -7.16
N LYS A 10 14.62 -9.09 -8.27
CA LYS A 10 14.48 -8.46 -9.59
C LYS A 10 13.28 -7.52 -9.66
N SER A 11 12.17 -7.86 -8.99
CA SER A 11 10.98 -7.02 -8.89
C SER A 11 11.29 -5.71 -8.17
N ALA A 12 12.01 -5.78 -7.06
CA ALA A 12 12.48 -4.61 -6.33
C ALA A 12 13.37 -3.71 -7.20
N GLU A 13 14.37 -4.28 -7.86
CA GLU A 13 15.29 -3.55 -8.74
C GLU A 13 14.54 -2.85 -9.88
N PHE A 14 13.62 -3.56 -10.53
CA PHE A 14 12.79 -3.02 -11.61
C PHE A 14 11.87 -1.89 -11.14
N VAL A 15 11.14 -2.10 -10.04
CA VAL A 15 10.20 -1.09 -9.53
C VAL A 15 10.94 0.15 -9.06
N VAL A 16 12.07 -0.01 -8.37
CA VAL A 16 12.88 1.13 -7.94
C VAL A 16 13.35 1.95 -9.14
N ASP A 17 13.87 1.30 -10.18
CA ASP A 17 14.28 1.98 -11.42
C ASP A 17 13.10 2.68 -12.10
N LEU A 18 11.93 2.02 -12.17
CA LEU A 18 10.71 2.58 -12.73
C LEU A 18 10.27 3.84 -11.97
N LEU A 19 10.20 3.77 -10.64
CA LEU A 19 9.78 4.90 -9.82
C LEU A 19 10.79 6.06 -9.90
N ASP A 20 12.09 5.77 -9.89
CA ASP A 20 13.14 6.81 -9.93
C ASP A 20 13.14 7.58 -11.28
N HIS A 21 12.69 6.96 -12.37
CA HIS A 21 12.72 7.57 -13.72
C HIS A 21 11.36 8.02 -14.26
N HIS A 22 10.26 7.42 -13.81
CA HIS A 22 8.93 7.63 -14.38
C HIS A 22 7.90 8.17 -13.39
N LEU A 23 8.16 8.15 -12.09
CA LEU A 23 7.21 8.69 -11.12
C LEU A 23 7.14 10.23 -11.25
N PRO A 24 5.95 10.81 -11.40
CA PRO A 24 5.79 12.26 -11.46
C PRO A 24 6.31 12.98 -10.20
N VAL A 25 6.96 14.13 -10.38
CA VAL A 25 7.71 14.86 -9.32
C VAL A 25 6.88 15.21 -8.09
N ASN A 26 5.56 15.41 -8.23
CA ASN A 26 4.69 15.83 -7.12
C ASN A 26 4.05 14.67 -6.33
N MET A 27 4.44 13.42 -6.59
CA MET A 27 3.95 12.23 -5.85
C MET A 27 4.55 12.19 -4.43
N SER A 28 3.98 13.01 -3.54
CA SER A 28 4.50 13.22 -2.18
C SER A 28 4.23 12.03 -1.25
N PHE A 29 3.23 11.21 -1.54
CA PHE A 29 2.83 10.04 -0.75
C PHE A 29 3.08 8.72 -1.50
N HIS A 30 2.46 8.49 -2.66
CA HIS A 30 2.61 7.22 -3.38
C HIS A 30 3.93 7.22 -4.17
N ASN A 31 5.01 6.98 -3.43
CA ASN A 31 6.39 7.00 -3.92
C ASN A 31 7.18 5.80 -3.40
N LYS A 32 8.47 5.75 -3.75
CA LYS A 32 9.40 4.68 -3.36
C LYS A 32 9.42 4.41 -1.85
N GLN A 33 9.34 5.45 -1.01
CA GLN A 33 9.33 5.24 0.44
C GLN A 33 8.05 4.53 0.92
N HIS A 34 6.89 4.87 0.33
CA HIS A 34 5.64 4.16 0.60
C HIS A 34 5.71 2.71 0.11
N THR A 35 6.19 2.46 -1.12
CA THR A 35 6.38 1.10 -1.63
C THR A 35 7.26 0.25 -0.71
N GLU A 36 8.40 0.77 -0.27
CA GLU A 36 9.28 0.08 0.67
C GLU A 36 8.63 -0.18 2.04
N LEU A 37 7.78 0.75 2.51
CA LEU A 37 6.99 0.55 3.72
C LEU A 37 6.01 -0.62 3.56
N VAL A 38 5.24 -0.64 2.47
CA VAL A 38 4.24 -1.68 2.20
C VAL A 38 4.90 -3.06 2.07
N VAL A 39 6.07 -3.14 1.43
CA VAL A 39 6.86 -4.39 1.35
C VAL A 39 7.26 -4.88 2.75
N LYS A 40 7.78 -3.99 3.61
CA LYS A 40 8.16 -4.34 4.99
C LYS A 40 6.94 -4.77 5.82
N ALA A 41 5.84 -4.02 5.73
CA ALA A 41 4.60 -4.32 6.42
C ALA A 41 4.01 -5.66 5.98
N THR A 42 4.05 -5.94 4.67
CA THR A 42 3.59 -7.20 4.09
C THR A 42 4.35 -8.40 4.66
N ILE A 43 5.68 -8.30 4.77
CA ILE A 43 6.50 -9.37 5.38
C ILE A 43 6.13 -9.57 6.84
N GLU A 44 6.00 -8.49 7.62
CA GLU A 44 5.62 -8.55 9.03
C GLU A 44 4.25 -9.22 9.20
N ILE A 45 3.22 -8.72 8.52
CA ILE A 45 1.85 -9.21 8.64
C ILE A 45 1.78 -10.67 8.18
N ALA A 46 2.42 -11.04 7.06
CA ALA A 46 2.42 -12.41 6.57
C ALA A 46 3.05 -13.38 7.59
N GLN A 47 4.17 -13.01 8.20
CA GLN A 47 4.82 -13.82 9.23
C GLN A 47 3.94 -13.98 10.48
N GLN A 48 3.29 -12.91 10.93
CA GLN A 48 2.39 -12.95 12.08
C GLN A 48 1.12 -13.77 11.82
N ASN A 49 0.72 -13.92 10.56
CA ASN A 49 -0.41 -14.76 10.15
C ASN A 49 0.00 -16.18 9.74
N GLY A 50 1.27 -16.56 9.91
CA GLY A 50 1.75 -17.93 9.69
C GLY A 50 1.87 -18.35 8.23
N LEU A 51 1.96 -17.39 7.30
CA LEU A 51 2.11 -17.70 5.87
C LEU A 51 3.48 -18.35 5.59
N ASN A 52 3.50 -19.25 4.63
CA ASN A 52 4.71 -19.94 4.21
C ASN A 52 5.58 -19.07 3.30
N LYS A 53 6.80 -19.55 3.02
CA LYS A 53 7.80 -18.80 2.26
C LYS A 53 7.35 -18.44 0.83
N ASN A 54 6.62 -19.32 0.15
CA ASN A 54 6.16 -19.06 -1.21
C ASN A 54 5.05 -18.00 -1.24
N GLU A 55 4.12 -18.06 -0.29
CA GLU A 55 3.08 -17.05 -0.09
C GLU A 55 3.69 -15.66 0.19
N ILE A 56 4.68 -15.62 1.08
CA ILE A 56 5.44 -14.40 1.39
C ILE A 56 6.16 -13.84 0.15
N PHE A 57 6.60 -14.68 -0.78
CA PHE A 57 7.21 -14.22 -2.03
C PHE A 57 6.20 -13.68 -3.04
N ILE A 58 5.00 -14.26 -3.15
CA ILE A 58 3.91 -13.69 -3.95
C ILE A 58 3.60 -12.29 -3.45
N LEU A 59 3.41 -12.19 -2.13
CA LEU A 59 3.05 -10.96 -1.44
C LEU A 59 4.13 -9.87 -1.58
N GLN A 60 5.40 -10.19 -1.40
CA GLN A 60 6.48 -9.21 -1.60
C GLN A 60 6.52 -8.69 -3.03
N THR A 61 6.38 -9.57 -4.03
CA THR A 61 6.33 -9.16 -5.43
C THR A 61 5.13 -8.24 -5.69
N ALA A 62 3.94 -8.60 -5.19
CA ALA A 62 2.75 -7.73 -5.30
C ALA A 62 2.96 -6.37 -4.61
N ALA A 63 3.54 -6.35 -3.41
CA ALA A 63 3.83 -5.13 -2.66
C ALA A 63 4.83 -4.21 -3.39
N TRP A 64 5.81 -4.75 -4.10
CA TRP A 64 6.67 -3.91 -4.94
C TRP A 64 5.87 -3.25 -6.08
N PHE A 65 4.97 -3.99 -6.71
CA PHE A 65 4.25 -3.47 -7.89
C PHE A 65 2.97 -2.68 -7.58
N HIS A 66 2.39 -2.77 -6.38
CA HIS A 66 1.00 -2.31 -6.12
C HIS A 66 0.72 -0.88 -6.61
N ASP A 67 1.67 0.03 -6.41
CA ASP A 67 1.57 1.45 -6.78
C ASP A 67 2.40 1.85 -8.00
N SER A 68 3.02 0.90 -8.70
CA SER A 68 3.86 1.19 -9.88
C SER A 68 3.10 1.89 -11.02
N GLY A 69 1.78 1.70 -11.09
CA GLY A 69 0.89 2.34 -12.05
C GLY A 69 0.79 3.86 -11.92
N TYR A 70 1.12 4.44 -10.75
CA TYR A 70 1.17 5.89 -10.57
C TYR A 70 2.20 6.58 -11.49
N CYS A 71 3.15 5.83 -12.06
CA CYS A 71 4.05 6.33 -13.10
C CYS A 71 3.32 6.77 -14.37
N TYR A 72 2.11 6.24 -14.62
CA TYR A 72 1.41 6.44 -15.89
C TYR A 72 -0.05 6.88 -15.73
N SER A 73 -0.71 6.54 -14.63
CA SER A 73 -2.08 6.97 -14.35
C SER A 73 -2.30 7.11 -12.85
N TYR A 74 -2.97 8.18 -12.43
CA TYR A 74 -3.41 8.33 -11.04
C TYR A 74 -4.70 7.54 -10.77
N GLN A 75 -5.70 7.69 -11.65
CA GLN A 75 -6.95 6.94 -11.56
C GLN A 75 -6.80 5.58 -12.25
N GLY A 76 -7.18 4.51 -11.57
CA GLY A 76 -7.00 3.14 -12.08
C GLY A 76 -5.54 2.70 -12.13
N HIS A 77 -4.70 3.27 -11.26
CA HIS A 77 -3.28 2.92 -11.17
C HIS A 77 -3.10 1.42 -10.88
N GLU A 78 -4.01 0.77 -10.16
CA GLU A 78 -3.93 -0.66 -9.83
C GLU A 78 -4.04 -1.53 -11.09
N ASP A 79 -4.87 -1.14 -12.07
CA ASP A 79 -4.98 -1.87 -13.35
C ASP A 79 -3.67 -1.74 -14.16
N VAL A 80 -3.05 -0.55 -14.11
CA VAL A 80 -1.75 -0.30 -14.73
C VAL A 80 -0.64 -1.07 -14.00
N SER A 81 -0.62 -1.05 -12.66
CA SER A 81 0.31 -1.81 -11.82
C SER A 81 0.24 -3.30 -12.13
N THR A 82 -0.96 -3.84 -12.23
CA THR A 82 -1.23 -5.24 -12.60
C THR A 82 -0.70 -5.56 -14.00
N ALA A 83 -0.86 -4.67 -14.98
CA ALA A 83 -0.31 -4.85 -16.32
C ALA A 83 1.22 -4.80 -16.36
N ILE A 84 1.85 -3.90 -15.59
CA ILE A 84 3.30 -3.79 -15.43
C ILE A 84 3.85 -5.09 -14.83
N ALA A 85 3.29 -5.52 -13.69
CA ALA A 85 3.70 -6.73 -12.99
C ALA A 85 3.56 -7.97 -13.88
N GLY A 86 2.41 -8.13 -14.54
CA GLY A 86 2.15 -9.27 -15.43
C GLY A 86 3.14 -9.34 -16.60
N THR A 87 3.45 -8.20 -17.22
CA THR A 87 4.42 -8.13 -18.32
C THR A 87 5.82 -8.49 -17.84
N PHE A 88 6.26 -7.89 -16.74
CA PHE A 88 7.58 -8.13 -16.15
C PHE A 88 7.77 -9.60 -15.75
N LEU A 89 6.80 -10.18 -15.05
CA LEU A 89 6.89 -11.57 -14.58
C LEU A 89 6.85 -12.59 -15.73
N LYS A 90 6.10 -12.31 -16.80
CA LYS A 90 6.12 -13.12 -18.03
C LYS A 90 7.49 -13.10 -18.70
N GLN A 91 8.17 -11.95 -18.74
CA GLN A 91 9.54 -11.84 -19.28
C GLN A 91 10.58 -12.59 -18.44
N LEU A 92 10.27 -12.90 -17.18
CA LEU A 92 11.09 -13.73 -16.29
C LEU A 92 10.73 -15.22 -16.33
N ASP A 93 9.84 -15.64 -17.25
CA ASP A 93 9.35 -17.02 -17.36
C ASP A 93 8.73 -17.54 -16.04
N CYS A 94 8.02 -16.68 -15.30
CA CYS A 94 7.26 -17.09 -14.12
C CYS A 94 6.05 -17.94 -14.54
N SER A 95 5.59 -18.85 -13.66
CA SER A 95 4.39 -19.64 -13.95
C SER A 95 3.14 -18.77 -13.95
N GLU A 96 2.14 -19.16 -14.74
CA GLU A 96 0.89 -18.41 -14.85
C GLU A 96 0.18 -18.33 -13.48
N GLU A 97 0.24 -19.39 -12.67
CA GLU A 97 -0.35 -19.40 -11.33
C GLU A 97 0.29 -18.33 -10.42
N TYR A 98 1.62 -18.18 -10.47
CA TYR A 98 2.32 -17.16 -9.68
C TYR A 98 1.94 -15.75 -10.14
N ILE A 99 1.88 -15.53 -11.46
CA ILE A 99 1.52 -14.25 -12.06
C ILE A 99 0.08 -13.85 -11.66
N VAL A 100 -0.86 -14.79 -11.78
CA VAL A 100 -2.27 -14.58 -11.42
C VAL A 100 -2.41 -14.22 -9.94
N GLU A 101 -1.72 -14.91 -9.03
CA GLU A 101 -1.77 -14.60 -7.60
C GLU A 101 -1.17 -13.22 -7.26
N VAL A 102 -0.05 -12.84 -7.88
CA VAL A 102 0.53 -11.50 -7.71
C VAL A 102 -0.43 -10.42 -8.18
N MET A 103 -0.99 -10.58 -9.39
CA MET A 103 -1.93 -9.63 -9.97
C MET A 103 -3.23 -9.53 -9.14
N ALA A 104 -3.70 -10.66 -8.60
CA ALA A 104 -4.87 -10.67 -7.72
C ALA A 104 -4.62 -9.93 -6.40
N CYS A 105 -3.41 -10.02 -5.84
CA CYS A 105 -3.02 -9.25 -4.66
C CYS A 105 -2.98 -7.74 -4.96
N ILE A 106 -2.39 -7.33 -6.07
CA ILE A 106 -2.37 -5.91 -6.49
C ILE A 106 -3.80 -5.40 -6.69
N ASN A 107 -4.65 -6.12 -7.41
CA ASN A 107 -6.03 -5.69 -7.64
C ASN A 107 -6.87 -5.57 -6.36
N ALA A 108 -6.52 -6.30 -5.29
CA ALA A 108 -7.24 -6.24 -4.02
C ALA A 108 -7.03 -4.90 -3.28
N THR A 109 -5.95 -4.17 -3.57
CA THR A 109 -5.67 -2.86 -2.94
C THR A 109 -6.58 -1.74 -3.50
N LYS A 110 -7.24 -1.97 -4.65
CA LYS A 110 -8.15 -1.01 -5.26
C LYS A 110 -9.28 -0.63 -4.30
N MET A 111 -9.54 0.67 -4.17
CA MET A 111 -10.55 1.19 -3.25
C MET A 111 -11.99 1.12 -3.82
N PRO A 112 -12.99 0.67 -3.05
CA PRO A 112 -12.87 0.09 -1.71
C PRO A 112 -12.22 -1.30 -1.76
N GLN A 113 -11.28 -1.56 -0.85
CA GLN A 113 -10.54 -2.81 -0.78
C GLN A 113 -11.47 -4.02 -0.63
N ILE A 114 -11.22 -5.07 -1.43
CA ILE A 114 -11.94 -6.34 -1.35
C ILE A 114 -10.90 -7.46 -1.28
N ALA A 115 -10.83 -8.11 -0.11
CA ALA A 115 -9.92 -9.23 0.11
C ALA A 115 -10.68 -10.56 0.23
N SER A 116 -10.49 -11.45 -0.73
CA SER A 116 -11.20 -12.73 -0.84
C SER A 116 -10.43 -13.90 -0.23
N ASN A 117 -9.12 -13.76 -0.01
CA ASN A 117 -8.26 -14.79 0.57
C ASN A 117 -7.19 -14.18 1.48
N GLN A 118 -6.43 -15.02 2.18
CA GLN A 118 -5.46 -14.58 3.17
C GLN A 118 -4.35 -13.67 2.58
N LEU A 119 -3.87 -13.94 1.35
CA LEU A 119 -2.85 -13.10 0.72
C LEU A 119 -3.40 -11.68 0.46
N GLN A 120 -4.60 -11.60 -0.12
CA GLN A 120 -5.26 -10.32 -0.37
C GLN A 120 -5.52 -9.54 0.92
N GLN A 121 -5.87 -10.23 2.01
CA GLN A 121 -6.05 -9.57 3.31
C GLN A 121 -4.74 -8.97 3.82
N VAL A 122 -3.63 -9.69 3.67
CA VAL A 122 -2.30 -9.22 4.09
C VAL A 122 -1.89 -7.97 3.33
N ILE A 123 -2.01 -7.96 2.00
CA ILE A 123 -1.58 -6.80 1.19
C ILE A 123 -2.48 -5.58 1.43
N CYS A 124 -3.79 -5.76 1.59
CA CYS A 124 -4.70 -4.65 1.94
C CYS A 124 -4.35 -4.03 3.30
N ASP A 125 -4.08 -4.86 4.31
CA ASP A 125 -3.64 -4.37 5.62
C ASP A 125 -2.27 -3.69 5.56
N ALA A 126 -1.36 -4.19 4.70
CA ALA A 126 -0.03 -3.63 4.52
C ALA A 126 -0.05 -2.27 3.83
N ASP A 127 -0.90 -2.09 2.82
CA ASP A 127 -1.11 -0.82 2.12
C ASP A 127 -1.58 0.28 3.09
N MET A 128 -2.46 -0.08 4.03
CA MET A 128 -2.97 0.81 5.08
C MET A 128 -2.11 0.85 6.35
N TYR A 129 -0.93 0.22 6.36
CA TYR A 129 -0.09 0.09 7.57
C TYR A 129 0.31 1.45 8.18
N HIS A 130 0.46 2.48 7.35
CA HIS A 130 0.81 3.83 7.76
C HIS A 130 -0.21 4.44 8.75
N PHE A 131 -1.48 4.02 8.73
CA PHE A 131 -2.50 4.40 9.71
C PHE A 131 -2.12 4.03 11.15
N SER A 132 -1.28 3.01 11.30
CA SER A 132 -0.84 2.46 12.59
C SER A 132 0.55 2.93 13.02
N LEU A 133 1.19 3.82 12.24
CA LEU A 133 2.50 4.37 12.57
C LEU A 133 2.40 5.57 13.52
N LYS A 134 3.40 5.75 14.38
CA LYS A 134 3.39 6.83 15.38
C LYS A 134 3.46 8.23 14.75
N ASP A 135 4.09 8.31 13.58
CA ASP A 135 4.32 9.49 12.75
C ASP A 135 3.31 9.58 11.59
N TYR A 136 2.10 9.02 11.77
CA TYR A 136 1.01 9.10 10.79
C TYR A 136 0.77 10.53 10.26
N SER A 137 0.97 11.57 11.08
CA SER A 137 0.86 12.97 10.65
C SER A 137 1.75 13.32 9.45
N VAL A 138 2.91 12.68 9.29
CA VAL A 138 3.79 12.89 8.13
C VAL A 138 3.13 12.33 6.86
N TYR A 139 2.55 11.13 6.97
CA TYR A 139 1.89 10.42 5.88
C TYR A 139 0.64 11.17 5.39
N GLU A 140 -0.24 11.58 6.31
CA GLU A 140 -1.43 12.33 5.92
C GLU A 140 -1.09 13.68 5.28
N GLN A 141 -0.06 14.40 5.75
CA GLN A 141 0.27 15.69 5.14
C GLN A 141 0.88 15.52 3.74
N ASN A 142 1.63 14.44 3.53
CA ASN A 142 2.12 14.09 2.20
C ASN A 142 0.97 13.73 1.26
N LEU A 143 -0.02 12.98 1.73
CA LEU A 143 -1.22 12.66 0.94
C LEU A 143 -2.03 13.92 0.62
N ARG A 144 -2.16 14.86 1.56
CA ARG A 144 -2.81 16.16 1.34
C ARG A 144 -2.16 16.95 0.21
N LYS A 145 -0.82 17.03 0.21
CA LYS A 145 -0.05 17.72 -0.83
C LYS A 145 -0.25 17.07 -2.19
N GLU A 146 -0.22 15.75 -2.23
CA GLU A 146 -0.41 15.00 -3.47
C GLU A 146 -1.83 15.18 -4.03
N TRP A 147 -2.86 15.11 -3.18
CA TRP A 147 -4.25 15.36 -3.59
C TRP A 147 -4.47 16.78 -4.11
N ALA A 148 -3.80 17.78 -3.51
CA ALA A 148 -3.82 19.13 -4.04
C ALA A 148 -3.20 19.20 -5.45
N ALA A 149 -2.08 18.50 -5.67
CA ALA A 149 -1.35 18.53 -6.94
C ALA A 149 -2.06 17.77 -8.08
N TYR A 150 -2.64 16.59 -7.81
CA TYR A 150 -3.19 15.72 -8.86
C TYR A 150 -4.71 15.72 -8.95
N LEU A 151 -5.39 15.96 -7.83
CA LEU A 151 -6.85 15.93 -7.77
C LEU A 151 -7.47 17.32 -7.66
N ASN A 152 -6.65 18.38 -7.57
CA ASN A 152 -7.09 19.75 -7.30
C ASN A 152 -8.00 19.83 -6.06
N LYS A 153 -7.73 19.00 -5.05
CA LYS A 153 -8.48 18.94 -3.79
C LYS A 153 -7.70 19.66 -2.70
N THR A 154 -8.22 20.79 -2.25
CA THR A 154 -7.66 21.57 -1.14
C THR A 154 -8.61 21.57 0.04
N TYR A 155 -8.04 21.54 1.24
CA TYR A 155 -8.77 21.51 2.50
C TYR A 155 -8.14 22.54 3.44
N THR A 156 -8.93 23.12 4.34
CA THR A 156 -8.42 23.78 5.56
C THR A 156 -7.87 22.74 6.53
N ASP A 157 -7.16 23.17 7.56
CA ASP A 157 -6.60 22.23 8.55
C ASP A 157 -7.69 21.47 9.31
N ILE A 158 -8.80 22.14 9.64
CA ILE A 158 -9.95 21.52 10.31
C ILE A 158 -10.61 20.49 9.39
N GLU A 159 -10.93 20.86 8.14
CA GLU A 159 -11.54 19.94 7.17
C GLU A 159 -10.66 18.72 6.90
N TRP A 160 -9.34 18.90 6.85
CA TRP A 160 -8.40 17.82 6.62
C TRP A 160 -8.31 16.87 7.81
N LEU A 161 -8.27 17.40 9.04
CA LEU A 161 -8.31 16.59 10.25
C LEU A 161 -9.60 15.78 10.35
N ASP A 162 -10.74 16.41 10.11
CA ASP A 162 -12.06 15.75 10.13
C ASP A 162 -12.12 14.63 9.09
N LEU A 163 -11.68 14.90 7.85
CA LEU A 163 -11.62 13.89 6.79
C LEU A 163 -10.77 12.69 7.20
N ASN A 164 -9.60 12.92 7.77
CA ASN A 164 -8.70 11.85 8.20
C ASN A 164 -9.29 11.04 9.36
N ILE A 165 -9.88 11.68 10.36
CA ILE A 165 -10.56 10.98 11.47
C ILE A 165 -11.66 10.08 10.90
N ASN A 166 -12.45 10.57 9.94
CA ASN A 166 -13.50 9.79 9.30
C ASN A 166 -12.93 8.59 8.51
N VAL A 167 -11.88 8.79 7.72
CA VAL A 167 -11.21 7.71 6.97
C VAL A 167 -10.66 6.64 7.92
N LEU A 168 -9.91 7.04 8.95
CA LEU A 168 -9.32 6.11 9.93
C LEU A 168 -10.39 5.32 10.69
N THR A 169 -11.49 5.97 11.05
CA THR A 169 -12.60 5.37 11.80
C THR A 169 -13.43 4.42 10.93
N ALA A 170 -13.64 4.76 9.66
CA ALA A 170 -14.37 3.92 8.71
C ALA A 170 -13.55 2.70 8.23
N HIS A 171 -12.22 2.83 8.18
CA HIS A 171 -11.34 1.75 7.75
C HIS A 171 -11.37 0.55 8.72
N ILE A 172 -11.31 -0.67 8.19
CA ILE A 172 -11.18 -1.91 8.94
C ILE A 172 -9.98 -2.73 8.44
N TYR A 173 -9.26 -3.36 9.35
CA TYR A 173 -8.24 -4.34 9.00
C TYR A 173 -8.84 -5.73 8.78
N PHE A 174 -8.28 -6.50 7.86
CA PHE A 174 -8.76 -7.82 7.46
C PHE A 174 -8.12 -8.96 8.25
N THR A 175 -6.80 -8.92 8.44
CA THR A 175 -6.06 -10.01 9.10
C THR A 175 -6.24 -9.98 10.62
N ASP A 176 -5.99 -11.12 11.29
CA ASP A 176 -6.06 -11.18 12.75
C ASP A 176 -5.02 -10.27 13.41
N TYR A 177 -3.82 -10.21 12.84
CA TYR A 177 -2.78 -9.25 13.28
C TYR A 177 -3.24 -7.79 13.09
N GLY A 178 -3.83 -7.47 11.94
CA GLY A 178 -4.36 -6.14 11.67
C GLY A 178 -5.45 -5.73 12.66
N LYS A 179 -6.42 -6.61 12.90
CA LYS A 179 -7.55 -6.38 13.82
C LYS A 179 -7.12 -6.22 15.28
N THR A 180 -6.04 -6.89 15.71
CA THR A 180 -5.63 -6.91 17.12
C THR A 180 -4.50 -5.91 17.43
N ILE A 181 -3.50 -5.82 16.56
CA ILE A 181 -2.30 -5.01 16.80
C ILE A 181 -2.36 -3.69 16.05
N LEU A 182 -2.61 -3.71 14.75
CA LEU A 182 -2.63 -2.49 13.93
C LEU A 182 -3.80 -1.58 14.32
N GLN A 183 -4.99 -2.16 14.55
CA GLN A 183 -6.16 -1.42 15.00
C GLN A 183 -5.90 -0.65 16.29
N LYS A 184 -5.25 -1.27 17.29
CA LYS A 184 -4.92 -0.60 18.55
C LYS A 184 -4.00 0.61 18.34
N ARG A 185 -3.00 0.48 17.46
CA ARG A 185 -2.09 1.59 17.12
C ARG A 185 -2.81 2.70 16.35
N LYS A 186 -3.66 2.33 15.39
CA LYS A 186 -4.51 3.27 14.63
C LYS A 186 -5.42 4.07 15.57
N GLN A 187 -6.00 3.42 16.58
CA GLN A 187 -6.84 4.08 17.57
C GLN A 187 -6.09 5.19 18.33
N MET A 188 -4.81 4.97 18.67
CA MET A 188 -4.00 6.02 19.30
C MET A 188 -3.80 7.24 18.40
N ASN A 189 -3.74 7.04 17.08
CA ASN A 189 -3.66 8.15 16.12
C ASN A 189 -4.99 8.90 16.01
N ILE A 190 -6.11 8.18 15.95
CA ILE A 190 -7.46 8.79 15.98
C ILE A 190 -7.62 9.66 17.23
N GLU A 191 -7.29 9.14 18.41
CA GLU A 191 -7.38 9.89 19.67
C GLU A 191 -6.50 11.15 19.68
N ARG A 192 -5.28 11.07 19.14
CA ARG A 192 -4.39 12.24 19.02
C ARG A 192 -5.00 13.32 18.12
N MET A 193 -5.56 12.91 16.98
CA MET A 193 -6.17 13.84 16.02
C MET A 193 -7.44 14.49 16.59
N GLN A 194 -8.29 13.71 17.25
CA GLN A 194 -9.48 14.23 17.94
C GLN A 194 -9.12 15.22 19.05
N ASN A 195 -8.07 14.93 19.84
CA ASN A 195 -7.58 15.86 20.86
C ASN A 195 -6.96 17.13 20.28
N PHE A 196 -6.39 17.07 19.08
CA PHE A 196 -5.86 18.26 18.41
C PHE A 196 -7.00 19.11 17.85
N LEU A 197 -7.98 18.48 17.17
CA LEU A 197 -9.17 19.13 16.65
C LEU A 197 -9.98 19.85 17.74
N SER A 198 -10.19 19.21 18.89
CA SER A 198 -10.93 19.82 20.01
C SER A 198 -10.25 21.04 20.65
N ARG A 199 -8.98 21.30 20.33
CA ARG A 199 -8.26 22.51 20.77
C ARG A 199 -8.32 23.64 19.74
N LEU A 200 -8.76 23.35 18.52
CA LEU A 200 -8.87 24.31 17.42
C LEU A 200 -10.28 24.90 17.29
N ILE A 201 -11.28 24.24 17.89
CA ILE A 201 -12.70 24.63 17.92
C ILE A 201 -13.03 25.15 19.32
#